data_AF-A0A3E5GWE1-F1
#
_entry.id   AF-A0A3E5GWE1-F1
#
_cell.length_a   1.000
_cell.length_b   1.000
_cell.length_c   1.000
_cell.angle_alpha   90.00
_cell.angle_beta   90.00
_cell.angle_gamma   90.00
#
_symmetry.space_group_name_H-M   'P 1'
#
loop_
_entity.id
_entity.type
_entity.pdbx_description
1 polymer ?
#
loop_
_entity_poly.entity_id
_entity_poly.type
_entity_poly.pdbx_seq_one_letter_code
_entity_poly.pdbx_strand_id
1 'polypeptide(L)'
;MTRKTKNRMKYGKCKYKKDVGNTREIQWVPVSEGYPDDPRMVLITLQYENGDYEIGIAEYWKLTDYGMEKYPEEYGFGRRHKNVVAWADLPFPYIKISND
;
A
#
# COMPACT_ATOMS: atom_id res chain seq x y z
N MET A 1 26.33 -25.91 -5.61
CA MET A 1 24.92 -25.64 -5.25
C MET A 1 24.85 -24.27 -4.58
N THR A 2 24.56 -23.22 -5.35
CA THR A 2 24.54 -21.83 -4.87
C THR A 2 23.15 -21.50 -4.35
N ARG A 3 23.03 -21.36 -3.03
CA ARG A 3 21.80 -20.93 -2.35
C ARG A 3 21.48 -19.49 -2.78
N LYS A 4 20.42 -19.30 -3.55
CA LYS A 4 19.87 -17.98 -3.89
C LYS A 4 19.33 -17.33 -2.61
N THR A 5 20.01 -16.29 -2.14
CA THR A 5 19.55 -15.44 -1.05
C THR A 5 18.27 -14.74 -1.53
N LYS A 6 17.12 -15.12 -0.96
CA LYS A 6 15.84 -14.43 -1.21
C LYS A 6 16.00 -12.99 -0.69
N ASN A 7 15.98 -12.01 -1.60
CA ASN A 7 15.93 -10.59 -1.26
C ASN A 7 14.64 -10.33 -0.47
N ARG A 8 14.78 -10.33 0.86
CA ARG A 8 13.71 -10.01 1.80
C ARG A 8 13.51 -8.50 1.72
N MET A 9 12.44 -8.05 1.06
CA MET A 9 12.04 -6.64 1.01
C MET A 9 12.07 -6.06 2.43
N LYS A 10 12.93 -5.06 2.63
CA LYS A 10 12.96 -4.27 3.87
C LYS A 10 12.02 -3.09 3.65
N TYR A 11 10.75 -3.27 3.95
CA TYR A 11 9.76 -2.18 3.95
C TYR A 11 10.25 -1.05 4.88
N GLY A 12 10.26 0.18 4.35
CA GLY A 12 10.67 1.38 5.07
C GLY A 12 9.86 1.55 6.36
N LYS A 13 10.55 1.87 7.46
CA LYS A 13 9.93 2.06 8.77
C LYS A 13 9.22 3.41 8.85
N CYS A 14 7.95 3.48 8.42
CA CYS A 14 7.08 4.58 8.83
C CYS A 14 6.72 4.41 10.32
N LYS A 15 7.03 5.41 11.15
CA LYS A 15 6.74 5.42 12.58
C LYS A 15 5.40 6.12 12.82
N TYR A 16 4.43 5.40 13.38
CA TYR A 16 3.16 5.95 13.83
C TYR A 16 3.10 5.87 15.37
N LYS A 17 2.70 6.96 16.05
CA LYS A 17 2.40 6.91 17.49
C LYS A 17 1.00 6.32 17.67
N LYS A 18 0.92 5.37 18.60
CA LYS A 18 -0.22 4.52 18.85
C LYS A 18 -0.66 4.77 20.28
N ASP A 19 -1.79 5.45 20.45
CA ASP A 19 -2.47 5.40 21.74
C ASP A 19 -3.27 4.10 21.80
N VAL A 20 -3.13 3.40 22.93
CA VAL A 20 -3.85 2.17 23.33
C VAL A 20 -3.29 0.82 22.80
N GLY A 21 -2.29 0.30 23.51
CA GLY A 21 -2.30 -1.05 24.11
C GLY A 21 -2.25 -2.34 23.28
N ASN A 22 -2.50 -2.34 21.96
CA ASN A 22 -2.52 -3.60 21.19
C ASN A 22 -1.94 -3.42 19.77
N THR A 23 -0.64 -3.70 19.59
CA THR A 23 0.08 -3.65 18.30
C THR A 23 -0.44 -4.69 17.33
N ARG A 24 -1.55 -4.40 16.64
CA ARG A 24 -1.89 -5.05 15.38
C ARG A 24 -0.78 -4.71 14.37
N GLU A 25 -0.08 -5.74 13.89
CA GLU A 25 0.87 -5.60 12.79
C GLU A 25 0.12 -5.21 11.51
N ILE A 26 0.70 -4.30 10.73
CA ILE A 26 0.13 -3.93 9.42
C ILE A 26 0.36 -5.12 8.48
N GLN A 27 -0.73 -5.68 7.97
CA GLN A 27 -0.68 -6.74 6.97
C GLN A 27 -0.71 -6.12 5.58
N TRP A 28 0.45 -6.15 4.92
CA TRP A 28 0.58 -5.68 3.55
C TRP A 28 0.17 -6.78 2.57
N VAL A 29 -0.71 -6.44 1.65
CA VAL A 29 -1.17 -7.28 0.54
C VAL A 29 -0.50 -6.77 -0.73
N PRO A 30 0.35 -7.57 -1.40
CA PRO A 30 0.88 -7.22 -2.72
C PRO A 30 -0.25 -7.05 -3.72
N VAL A 31 -0.16 -6.05 -4.60
CA VAL A 31 -1.18 -5.82 -5.63
C VAL A 31 -1.34 -7.02 -6.57
N SER A 32 -0.28 -7.80 -6.78
CA SER A 32 -0.32 -9.06 -7.53
C SER A 32 -1.16 -10.16 -6.87
N GLU A 33 -1.41 -10.07 -5.56
CA GLU A 33 -2.23 -11.02 -4.81
C GLU A 33 -3.68 -10.56 -4.69
N GLY A 34 -3.97 -9.28 -4.89
CA GLY A 34 -5.31 -8.75 -4.95
C GLY A 34 -5.40 -7.26 -4.61
N TYR A 35 -6.60 -6.72 -4.81
CA TYR A 35 -6.99 -5.36 -4.44
C TYR A 35 -7.97 -5.37 -3.27
N PRO A 36 -8.24 -4.22 -2.63
CA PRO A 36 -9.29 -4.14 -1.62
C PRO A 36 -10.65 -4.57 -2.17
N ASP A 37 -11.44 -5.20 -1.30
CA ASP A 37 -12.77 -5.71 -1.64
C ASP A 37 -13.83 -4.60 -1.75
N ASP A 38 -13.61 -3.40 -1.23
CA ASP A 38 -14.58 -2.31 -1.19
C ASP A 38 -13.91 -0.93 -1.32
N PRO A 39 -14.61 0.09 -1.84
CA PRO A 39 -14.04 1.42 -1.96
C PRO A 39 -13.74 2.02 -0.59
N ARG A 40 -12.47 2.35 -0.32
CA ARG A 40 -12.04 2.90 0.97
C ARG A 40 -10.67 3.55 0.91
N MET A 41 -10.32 4.29 1.95
CA MET A 41 -8.94 4.73 2.16
C MET A 41 -8.09 3.58 2.71
N VAL A 42 -6.91 3.40 2.11
CA VAL A 42 -5.92 2.40 2.52
C VAL A 42 -4.53 3.02 2.57
N LEU A 43 -3.61 2.34 3.26
CA LEU A 43 -2.18 2.59 3.08
C LEU A 43 -1.73 1.93 1.77
N ILE A 44 -0.81 2.60 1.07
CA ILE A 44 -0.17 2.07 -0.13
C ILE A 44 1.35 2.16 0.00
N THR A 45 2.06 1.22 -0.62
CA THR A 45 3.50 1.31 -0.87
C THR A 45 3.70 1.66 -2.33
N LEU A 46 4.31 2.81 -2.60
CA LEU A 46 4.72 3.27 -3.91
C LEU A 46 6.17 2.85 -4.15
N GLN A 47 6.49 2.32 -5.33
CA GLN A 47 7.84 2.10 -5.82
C GLN A 47 8.12 3.06 -6.97
N TYR A 48 9.19 3.84 -6.86
CA TYR A 48 9.67 4.74 -7.90
C TYR A 48 10.70 4.06 -8.79
N GLU A 49 10.90 4.59 -9.99
CA GLU A 49 11.86 4.06 -10.99
C GLU A 49 13.30 4.03 -10.47
N ASN A 50 13.66 4.94 -9.56
CA ASN A 50 14.96 4.99 -8.90
C ASN A 50 15.17 3.89 -7.84
N GLY A 51 14.16 3.05 -7.60
CA GLY A 51 14.17 1.98 -6.60
C GLY A 51 13.75 2.41 -5.20
N ASP A 52 13.41 3.68 -4.99
CA ASP A 52 12.92 4.18 -3.71
C ASP A 52 11.46 3.77 -3.47
N TYR A 53 11.11 3.73 -2.18
CA TYR A 53 9.77 3.39 -1.73
C TYR A 53 9.18 4.49 -0.84
N GLU A 54 7.90 4.80 -1.04
CA GLU A 54 7.12 5.71 -0.20
C GLU A 54 5.87 5.00 0.33
N ILE A 55 5.55 5.18 1.61
CA ILE A 55 4.24 4.80 2.14
C ILE A 55 3.32 6.01 2.07
N GLY A 56 2.23 5.88 1.34
CA GLY A 56 1.20 6.89 1.18
C GLY A 56 -0.17 6.43 1.65
N ILE A 57 -1.14 7.34 1.57
CA ILE A 57 -2.56 7.01 1.66
C ILE A 57 -3.14 7.19 0.26
N ALA A 58 -3.98 6.26 -0.15
CA ALA A 58 -4.79 6.41 -1.35
C ALA A 58 -6.22 5.97 -1.08
N GLU A 59 -7.15 6.62 -1.76
CA GLU A 59 -8.50 6.12 -1.89
C GLU A 59 -8.50 5.06 -2.98
N TYR A 60 -8.99 3.88 -2.63
CA TYR A 60 -9.29 2.82 -3.57
C TYR A 60 -10.74 2.94 -4.00
N TRP A 61 -10.98 3.00 -5.31
CA TRP A 61 -12.32 2.96 -5.89
C TRP A 61 -12.58 1.56 -6.44
N LYS A 62 -13.34 0.74 -5.71
CA LYS A 62 -13.71 -0.62 -6.15
C LYS A 62 -14.58 -0.54 -7.41
N LEU A 63 -14.00 -0.89 -8.55
CA LEU A 63 -14.70 -0.91 -9.82
C LEU A 63 -14.31 -2.16 -10.61
N THR A 64 -15.18 -2.55 -11.54
CA THR A 64 -15.21 -3.86 -12.23
C THR A 64 -13.87 -4.24 -12.85
N ASP A 65 -13.61 -5.54 -12.98
CA ASP A 65 -12.38 -6.08 -13.58
C ASP A 65 -12.05 -5.44 -14.94
N TYR A 66 -13.09 -5.14 -15.74
CA TYR A 66 -12.98 -4.44 -17.02
C TYR A 66 -12.36 -3.04 -16.89
N GLY A 67 -12.73 -2.27 -15.87
CA GLY A 67 -12.19 -0.93 -15.62
C GLY A 67 -10.73 -0.99 -15.20
N MET A 68 -10.39 -1.93 -14.32
CA MET A 68 -9.01 -2.14 -13.87
C MET A 68 -8.07 -2.57 -15.00
N GLU A 69 -8.56 -3.40 -15.93
CA GLU A 69 -7.78 -3.82 -17.10
C GLU A 69 -7.59 -2.68 -18.12
N LYS A 70 -8.65 -1.91 -18.39
CA LYS A 70 -8.64 -0.90 -19.46
C LYS A 70 -8.06 0.46 -19.05
N TYR A 71 -8.33 0.92 -17.82
CA TYR A 71 -7.90 2.26 -17.37
C TYR A 71 -7.47 2.26 -15.89
N PRO A 72 -6.40 1.53 -15.50
CA PRO A 72 -5.96 1.43 -14.11
C PRO A 72 -5.54 2.77 -13.44
N GLU A 73 -5.32 3.84 -14.21
CA GLU A 73 -5.06 5.17 -13.64
C GLU A 73 -6.34 5.94 -13.28
N GLU A 74 -7.45 5.57 -13.92
CA GLU A 74 -8.79 6.07 -13.64
C GLU A 74 -9.51 5.16 -12.62
N TYR A 75 -9.12 3.88 -12.57
CA TYR A 75 -9.70 2.82 -11.74
C TYR A 75 -8.64 2.22 -10.80
N GLY A 76 -8.87 2.23 -9.48
CA GLY A 76 -7.91 1.75 -8.47
C GLY A 76 -7.30 2.89 -7.64
N PHE A 77 -5.97 2.94 -7.49
CA PHE A 77 -5.28 3.96 -6.67
C PHE A 77 -5.02 5.29 -7.41
N GLY A 78 -5.90 5.64 -8.35
CA GLY A 78 -5.80 6.83 -9.20
C GLY A 78 -4.50 6.88 -10.02
N ARG A 79 -4.03 8.10 -10.30
CA ARG A 79 -2.80 8.34 -11.11
C ARG A 79 -1.53 7.66 -10.58
N ARG A 80 -1.53 7.24 -9.31
CA ARG A 80 -0.39 6.59 -8.67
C ARG A 80 -0.43 5.07 -8.78
N HIS A 81 -1.52 4.50 -9.32
CA HIS A 81 -1.74 3.05 -9.42
C HIS A 81 -0.53 2.30 -9.96
N LYS A 82 0.06 2.77 -11.05
CA LYS A 82 1.22 2.13 -11.72
C LYS A 82 2.43 1.93 -10.79
N ASN A 83 2.54 2.75 -9.75
CA ASN A 83 3.63 2.72 -8.80
C ASN A 83 3.25 1.95 -7.52
N VAL A 84 1.99 1.57 -7.32
CA VAL A 84 1.56 0.86 -6.11
C VAL A 84 1.94 -0.61 -6.23
N VAL A 85 2.77 -1.09 -5.29
CA VAL A 85 3.21 -2.49 -5.23
C VAL A 85 2.53 -3.29 -4.14
N ALA A 86 2.02 -2.62 -3.10
CA ALA A 86 1.28 -3.25 -2.00
C ALA A 86 0.32 -2.25 -1.35
N TRP A 87 -0.73 -2.76 -0.72
CA TRP A 87 -1.67 -1.98 0.08
C TRP A 87 -1.91 -2.63 1.43
N ALA A 88 -2.45 -1.88 2.39
CA ALA A 88 -2.87 -2.39 3.68
C ALA A 88 -4.04 -1.58 4.22
N ASP A 89 -4.88 -2.19 5.05
CA ASP A 89 -5.97 -1.47 5.68
C ASP A 89 -5.44 -0.29 6.52
N LEU A 90 -6.13 0.85 6.37
CA LEU A 90 -5.81 2.04 7.15
C LEU A 90 -6.14 1.74 8.64
N PRO A 91 -5.18 1.82 9.57
CA PRO A 91 -5.45 1.51 10.97
C PRO A 91 -6.41 2.53 11.56
N PHE A 92 -7.39 2.08 12.34
CA PHE A 92 -8.31 2.95 13.07
C PHE A 92 -7.94 2.99 14.58
N PRO A 93 -7.79 4.18 15.19
CA PRO A 93 -7.82 5.51 14.55
C PRO A 93 -6.53 5.78 13.76
N TYR A 94 -6.66 6.46 12.61
CA TYR A 94 -5.52 6.93 11.84
C TYR A 94 -5.14 8.34 12.26
N ILE A 95 -3.93 8.52 12.78
CA ILE A 95 -3.39 9.83 13.15
C ILE A 95 -2.21 10.13 12.22
N LYS A 96 -2.41 11.05 11.26
CA LYS A 96 -1.32 11.58 10.45
C LYS A 96 -0.46 12.48 11.34
N ILE A 97 0.74 12.03 11.67
CA ILE A 97 1.72 12.87 12.36
C ILE A 97 2.47 13.64 11.27
N SER A 98 2.18 14.93 11.12
CA SER A 98 3.05 15.83 10.35
C SER A 98 4.32 16.09 11.17
N ASN A 99 5.49 15.97 10.52
CA ASN A 99 6.70 16.58 11.05
C ASN A 99 6.72 18.00 10.48
N ASP A 100 6.35 18.99 11.30
CA ASP A 100 6.78 20.39 11.10
C ASP A 100 8.30 20.50 11.30
#